data_AF-A0A969GK86-F1
#
_entry.id   AF-A0A969GK86-F1
#
_cell.length_a   1.000
_cell.length_b   1.000
_cell.length_c   1.000
_cell.angle_alpha   90.00
_cell.angle_beta   90.00
_cell.angle_gamma   90.00
#
_symmetry.space_group_name_H-M   'P 1'
#
loop_
_entity.id
_entity.type
_entity.pdbx_description
1 polymer ?
#
loop_
_entity_poly.entity_id
_entity_poly.type
_entity_poly.pdbx_seq_one_letter_code
_entity_poly.pdbx_strand_id
1 'polypeptide(L)'
;MVGGYLAGLLMASAYAAIGLFISSRTNNQIVALILTVALCGLFYLVGTRGITEFVGESTSVLLRALSTGSRFESIERGVIDLRDLVYYGSLALIFLALNVLSLESKRWSRGARTAGQRRNAIVAVVLLTLNLVALNLWLFPRTGIRVDLTEQREYTLSQPTKEILGNLSEPLLIRAYFSERTHPLLSPLVPRITDMLKEYAVASGGNVVLEIVDPAQNPDLEAEANQSYGIRPTPFPGGRGATNRPSSTPISTSCCDMATRARYSIFAT
;
A
#
# COMPACT_ATOMS: atom_id res chain seq x y z
N MET A 1 -0.48 -14.59 -11.28
CA MET A 1 0.81 -14.36 -11.97
C MET A 1 0.77 -13.27 -13.06
N VAL A 2 -0.38 -13.01 -13.70
CA VAL A 2 -0.50 -12.02 -14.81
C VAL A 2 -0.16 -10.57 -14.40
N GLY A 3 -0.53 -10.15 -13.18
CA GLY A 3 -0.30 -8.78 -12.69
C GLY A 3 1.18 -8.36 -12.69
N GLY A 4 2.08 -9.23 -12.26
CA GLY A 4 3.53 -8.94 -12.24
C GLY A 4 4.12 -8.75 -13.64
N TYR A 5 3.72 -9.56 -14.62
CA TYR A 5 4.17 -9.39 -16.02
C TYR A 5 3.68 -8.07 -16.61
N LEU A 6 2.42 -7.70 -16.34
CA LEU A 6 1.88 -6.42 -16.77
C LEU A 6 2.62 -5.25 -16.10
N ALA A 7 2.83 -5.30 -14.78
CA ALA A 7 3.59 -4.30 -14.03
C ALA A 7 4.99 -4.10 -14.62
N GLY A 8 5.70 -5.21 -14.86
CA GLY A 8 7.04 -5.20 -15.45
C GLY A 8 7.05 -4.58 -16.84
N LEU A 9 6.06 -4.90 -17.68
CA LEU A 9 5.95 -4.33 -19.03
C LEU A 9 5.71 -2.82 -19.00
N LEU A 10 4.77 -2.34 -18.17
CA LEU A 10 4.50 -0.90 -18.04
C LEU A 10 5.71 -0.15 -17.48
N MET A 11 6.35 -0.70 -16.44
CA MET A 11 7.55 -0.11 -15.86
C MET A 11 8.71 -0.06 -16.86
N ALA A 12 8.95 -1.14 -17.59
CA ALA A 12 9.97 -1.21 -18.64
C ALA A 12 9.70 -0.17 -19.73
N SER A 13 8.44 -0.01 -20.17
CA SER A 13 8.07 0.97 -21.18
C SER A 13 8.33 2.42 -20.75
N ALA A 14 8.01 2.76 -19.49
CA ALA A 14 8.27 4.09 -18.95
C ALA A 14 9.78 4.37 -18.82
N TYR A 15 10.55 3.39 -18.32
CA TYR A 15 12.00 3.54 -18.17
C TYR A 15 12.73 3.58 -19.51
N ALA A 16 12.25 2.85 -20.51
CA ALA A 16 12.73 2.95 -21.88
C ALA A 16 12.50 4.36 -22.47
N ALA A 17 11.32 4.95 -22.26
CA ALA A 17 11.03 6.31 -22.70
C ALA A 17 11.96 7.35 -22.03
N ILE A 18 12.21 7.21 -20.73
CA ILE A 18 13.17 8.04 -19.98
C ILE A 18 14.59 7.93 -20.58
N GLY A 19 15.07 6.70 -20.80
CA GLY A 19 16.39 6.45 -21.37
C GLY A 19 16.55 7.02 -22.78
N LEU A 20 15.53 6.87 -23.63
CA LEU A 20 15.50 7.48 -24.96
C LEU A 20 15.63 9.01 -24.90
N PHE A 21 14.87 9.65 -24.00
CA PHE A 21 14.95 11.09 -23.81
C PHE A 21 16.36 11.52 -23.37
N ILE A 22 16.94 10.88 -22.35
CA ILE A 22 18.29 11.21 -21.84
C ILE A 22 19.35 10.99 -22.92
N SER A 23 19.25 9.88 -23.66
CA SER A 23 20.14 9.57 -24.78
C SER A 23 20.07 10.63 -25.87
N SER A 24 18.88 11.10 -26.24
CA SER A 24 18.73 12.15 -27.26
C SER A 24 19.41 13.48 -26.88
N ARG A 25 19.54 13.75 -25.58
CA ARG A 25 20.10 15.00 -25.02
C ARG A 25 21.61 14.93 -24.78
N THR A 26 22.19 13.73 -24.77
CA THR A 26 23.58 13.51 -24.34
C THR A 26 24.43 13.03 -25.52
N ASN A 27 25.60 13.65 -25.72
CA ASN A 27 26.51 13.26 -26.81
C ASN A 27 27.42 12.07 -26.47
N ASN A 28 27.52 11.69 -25.19
CA ASN A 28 28.35 10.59 -24.69
C ASN A 28 27.48 9.41 -24.23
N GLN A 29 27.70 8.23 -24.81
CA GLN A 29 26.95 7.00 -24.53
C GLN A 29 27.07 6.54 -23.07
N ILE A 30 28.24 6.66 -22.45
CA ILE A 30 28.48 6.24 -21.06
C ILE A 30 27.74 7.18 -20.10
N VAL A 31 27.82 8.48 -20.35
CA VAL A 31 27.12 9.49 -19.52
C VAL A 31 25.60 9.29 -19.61
N ALA A 32 25.07 9.03 -20.82
CA ALA A 32 23.66 8.76 -21.02
C ALA A 32 23.18 7.52 -20.22
N LEU A 33 23.98 6.45 -20.22
CA LEU A 33 23.68 5.23 -19.46
C LEU A 33 23.62 5.52 -17.96
N ILE A 34 24.67 6.14 -17.42
CA ILE A 34 24.77 6.43 -15.98
C ILE A 34 23.62 7.33 -15.52
N LEU A 35 23.31 8.38 -16.28
CA LEU A 35 22.25 9.33 -15.94
C LEU A 35 20.86 8.66 -16.01
N THR A 36 20.64 7.77 -16.99
CA THR A 36 19.41 6.97 -17.07
C THR A 36 19.24 6.07 -15.86
N VAL A 37 20.27 5.30 -15.51
CA VAL A 37 20.23 4.38 -14.35
C VAL A 37 20.04 5.16 -13.04
N ALA A 38 20.75 6.28 -12.86
CA ALA A 38 20.62 7.12 -11.68
C ALA A 38 19.20 7.70 -11.54
N LEU A 39 18.62 8.19 -12.63
CA LEU A 39 17.28 8.78 -12.64
C LEU A 39 16.20 7.70 -12.41
N CYS A 40 16.28 6.56 -13.08
CA CYS A 40 15.38 5.42 -12.83
C CYS A 40 15.49 4.91 -11.38
N GLY A 41 16.71 4.83 -10.83
CA GLY A 41 16.95 4.46 -9.44
C GLY A 41 16.33 5.45 -8.46
N LEU A 42 16.43 6.75 -8.73
CA LEU A 42 15.79 7.79 -7.92
C LEU A 42 14.26 7.65 -7.93
N PHE A 43 13.64 7.52 -9.11
CA PHE A 43 12.19 7.34 -9.23
C PHE A 43 11.66 6.06 -8.54
N TYR A 44 12.49 5.02 -8.47
CA TYR A 44 12.17 3.81 -7.74
C TYR A 44 12.24 4.03 -6.22
N LEU A 45 13.28 4.69 -5.72
CA LEU A 45 13.55 4.86 -4.29
C LEU A 45 12.68 5.94 -3.61
N VAL A 46 12.23 6.97 -4.32
CA VAL A 46 11.54 8.15 -3.78
C VAL A 46 10.25 7.85 -2.97
N GLY A 47 9.71 6.62 -3.00
CA GLY A 47 8.57 6.22 -2.14
C GLY A 47 8.77 4.98 -1.29
N THR A 48 10.00 4.52 -1.09
CA THR A 48 10.27 3.43 -0.15
C THR A 48 10.02 3.93 1.27
N ARG A 49 9.47 3.06 2.14
CA ARG A 49 9.14 3.38 3.54
C ARG A 49 10.30 4.06 4.27
N GLY A 50 11.52 3.56 4.03
CA GLY A 50 12.76 4.10 4.62
C GLY A 50 13.17 5.51 4.17
N ILE A 51 12.53 6.13 3.17
CA ILE A 51 12.75 7.55 2.80
C ILE A 51 11.58 8.42 3.25
N THR A 52 10.35 7.89 3.17
CA THR A 52 9.15 8.62 3.60
C THR A 52 9.06 8.84 5.11
N GLU A 53 9.74 8.03 5.92
CA GLU A 53 9.81 8.20 7.39
C GLU A 53 10.71 9.37 7.82
N PHE A 54 11.70 9.74 7.00
CA PHE A 54 12.62 10.85 7.29
C PHE A 54 12.11 12.20 6.77
N VAL A 55 11.13 12.18 5.86
CA VAL A 55 10.65 13.36 5.15
C VAL A 55 9.19 13.56 5.54
N GLY A 56 8.95 14.48 6.49
CA GLY A 56 7.72 14.62 7.30
C GLY A 56 6.35 14.49 6.61
N GLU A 57 5.28 14.42 7.42
CA GLU A 57 3.95 13.95 7.00
C GLU A 57 3.39 14.59 5.72
N SER A 58 3.50 15.92 5.55
CA SER A 58 2.96 16.61 4.37
C SER A 58 3.70 16.29 3.07
N THR A 59 5.03 16.12 3.14
CA THR A 59 5.86 15.74 2.00
C THR A 59 5.75 14.25 1.68
N SER A 60 5.46 13.41 2.68
CA SER A 60 5.27 11.97 2.49
C SER A 60 4.12 11.64 1.54
N VAL A 61 3.06 12.45 1.51
CA VAL A 61 1.90 12.27 0.62
C VAL A 61 2.28 12.51 -0.85
N LEU A 62 3.04 13.58 -1.11
CA LEU A 62 3.53 13.91 -2.45
C LEU A 62 4.58 12.90 -2.93
N LEU A 63 5.48 12.48 -2.03
CA LEU A 63 6.49 11.45 -2.33
C LEU A 63 5.84 10.11 -2.70
N ARG A 64 4.80 9.70 -1.95
CA ARG A 64 4.02 8.50 -2.30
C ARG A 64 3.32 8.66 -3.66
N ALA A 65 2.75 9.83 -3.95
CA ALA A 65 2.10 10.10 -5.23
C ALA A 65 3.05 10.00 -6.44
N LEU A 66 4.30 10.42 -6.28
CA LEU A 66 5.36 10.42 -7.30
C LEU A 66 6.16 9.11 -7.37
N SER A 67 5.94 8.20 -6.43
CA SER A 67 6.78 7.00 -6.32
C SER A 67 6.36 5.90 -7.29
N THR A 68 7.35 5.39 -8.01
CA THR A 68 7.15 4.28 -8.96
C THR A 68 7.27 2.93 -8.26
N GLY A 69 8.10 2.82 -7.22
CA GLY A 69 8.30 1.57 -6.46
C GLY A 69 7.06 1.12 -5.68
N SER A 70 6.36 2.03 -5.00
CA SER A 70 5.19 1.66 -4.18
C SER A 70 4.01 1.15 -5.01
N ARG A 71 3.84 1.71 -6.22
CA ARG A 71 2.81 1.31 -7.19
C ARG A 71 3.13 -0.04 -7.81
N PHE A 72 4.41 -0.31 -8.06
CA PHE A 72 4.87 -1.61 -8.54
C PHE A 72 4.51 -2.73 -7.57
N GLU A 73 4.81 -2.56 -6.27
CA GLU A 73 4.40 -3.54 -5.24
C GLU A 73 2.87 -3.75 -5.18
N SER A 74 2.07 -2.71 -5.44
CA SER A 74 0.61 -2.82 -5.48
C SER A 74 0.14 -3.73 -6.61
N ILE A 75 0.72 -3.56 -7.80
CA ILE A 75 0.40 -4.36 -8.99
C ILE A 75 0.94 -5.80 -8.85
N GLU A 76 2.12 -5.99 -8.26
CA GLU A 76 2.68 -7.33 -7.99
C GLU A 76 1.81 -8.15 -7.04
N ARG A 77 1.19 -7.49 -6.05
CA ARG A 77 0.18 -8.09 -5.16
C ARG A 77 -1.14 -8.41 -5.88
N GLY A 78 -1.25 -8.11 -7.17
CA GLY A 78 -2.38 -8.47 -8.03
C GLY A 78 -3.54 -7.46 -8.04
N VAL A 79 -3.41 -6.34 -7.33
CA VAL A 79 -4.42 -5.27 -7.31
C VAL A 79 -4.09 -4.27 -8.41
N ILE A 80 -4.81 -4.33 -9.54
CA ILE A 80 -4.62 -3.40 -10.65
C ILE A 80 -5.56 -2.20 -10.48
N ASP A 81 -5.01 -1.12 -9.95
CA ASP A 81 -5.71 0.17 -9.92
C ASP A 81 -5.53 0.91 -11.25
N LEU A 82 -6.61 1.50 -11.78
CA LEU A 82 -6.52 2.34 -12.99
C LEU A 82 -5.54 3.51 -12.80
N ARG A 83 -5.38 3.96 -11.54
CA ARG A 83 -4.45 5.01 -11.16
C ARG A 83 -2.99 4.65 -11.45
N ASP A 84 -2.60 3.41 -11.23
CA ASP A 84 -1.21 2.99 -11.44
C ASP A 84 -0.94 2.85 -12.94
N LEU A 85 -1.91 2.30 -13.69
CA LEU A 85 -1.83 2.18 -15.14
C LEU A 85 -1.71 3.55 -15.82
N VAL A 86 -2.57 4.50 -15.42
CA VAL A 86 -2.54 5.89 -15.91
C VAL A 86 -1.24 6.58 -15.50
N TYR A 87 -0.71 6.31 -14.31
CA TYR A 87 0.56 6.86 -13.87
C TYR A 87 1.73 6.41 -14.77
N TYR A 88 1.95 5.10 -14.94
CA TYR A 88 3.01 4.59 -15.83
C TYR A 88 2.84 5.03 -17.28
N GLY A 89 1.60 4.99 -17.80
CA GLY A 89 1.30 5.45 -19.15
C GLY A 89 1.58 6.95 -19.33
N SER A 90 1.18 7.78 -18.37
CA SER A 90 1.46 9.22 -18.40
C SER A 90 2.96 9.52 -18.33
N LEU A 91 3.70 8.81 -17.48
CA LEU A 91 5.15 8.94 -17.35
C LEU A 91 5.84 8.60 -18.69
N ALA A 92 5.47 7.47 -19.29
CA ALA A 92 5.99 7.06 -20.60
C ALA A 92 5.68 8.11 -21.70
N LEU A 93 4.44 8.60 -21.77
CA LEU A 93 4.01 9.59 -22.77
C LEU A 93 4.71 10.94 -22.61
N ILE A 94 4.89 11.43 -21.37
CA ILE A 94 5.60 12.68 -21.10
C ILE A 94 7.05 12.58 -21.60
N PHE A 95 7.79 11.55 -21.20
CA PHE A 95 9.18 11.38 -21.61
C PHE A 95 9.33 11.12 -23.11
N LEU A 96 8.39 10.40 -23.72
CA LEU A 96 8.37 10.21 -25.17
C LEU A 96 8.09 11.53 -25.92
N ALA A 97 7.15 12.34 -25.45
CA ALA A 97 6.87 13.66 -26.01
C ALA A 97 8.07 14.61 -25.88
N LEU A 98 8.77 14.58 -24.73
CA LEU A 98 10.01 15.30 -24.53
C LEU A 98 11.13 14.80 -25.45
N ASN A 99 11.20 13.50 -25.72
CA ASN A 99 12.15 12.94 -26.69
C ASN A 99 11.85 13.43 -28.11
N VAL A 100 10.59 13.44 -28.52
CA VAL A 100 10.16 13.99 -29.82
C VAL A 100 10.57 15.46 -29.94
N LEU A 101 10.31 16.28 -28.91
CA LEU A 101 10.78 17.67 -28.91
C LEU A 101 12.30 17.79 -28.97
N SER A 102 13.03 16.96 -28.23
CA SER A 102 14.49 16.95 -28.24
C SER A 102 15.01 16.67 -29.65
N LEU A 103 14.44 15.70 -30.35
CA LEU A 103 14.79 15.37 -31.73
C LEU A 103 14.36 16.45 -32.72
N GLU A 104 13.15 17.00 -32.59
CA GLU A 104 12.66 18.06 -33.46
C GLU A 104 13.49 19.34 -33.30
N SER A 105 13.95 19.62 -32.08
CA SER A 105 14.80 20.77 -31.79
C SER A 105 16.12 20.74 -32.55
N LYS A 106 16.65 19.55 -32.87
CA LYS A 106 17.85 19.38 -33.71
C LYS A 106 17.58 19.64 -35.19
N ARG A 107 16.31 19.54 -35.64
CA ARG A 107 15.89 19.75 -37.04
C ARG A 107 15.46 21.19 -37.34
N TRP A 108 15.32 22.03 -36.31
CA TRP A 108 14.80 23.38 -36.46
C TRP A 108 15.76 24.34 -37.21
N SER A 109 15.43 24.68 -38.46
CA SER A 109 16.14 25.69 -39.26
C SER A 109 15.85 27.12 -38.77
N ARG A 110 16.88 27.97 -38.58
CA ARG A 110 16.82 29.35 -37.99
C ARG A 110 15.91 30.36 -38.71
N GLY A 111 15.20 29.98 -39.77
CA GLY A 111 14.31 30.88 -40.53
C GLY A 111 13.02 31.25 -39.78
N ALA A 112 12.57 32.50 -39.94
CA ALA A 112 11.36 33.04 -39.32
C ALA A 112 10.08 32.24 -39.64
N ARG A 113 10.02 31.56 -40.80
CA ARG A 113 8.90 30.70 -41.21
C ARG A 113 8.70 29.46 -40.33
N THR A 114 9.74 28.97 -39.65
CA THR A 114 9.63 27.79 -38.76
C THR A 114 9.33 28.17 -37.31
N ALA A 115 9.40 29.45 -36.94
CA ALA A 115 9.21 29.90 -35.55
C ALA A 115 7.83 29.53 -34.99
N GLY A 116 6.78 29.60 -35.82
CA GLY A 116 5.43 29.16 -35.45
C GLY A 116 5.37 27.65 -35.15
N GLN A 117 6.04 26.83 -35.95
CA GLN A 117 6.08 25.38 -35.76
C GLN A 117 6.80 25.00 -34.45
N ARG A 118 7.93 25.68 -34.14
CA ARG A 118 8.65 25.48 -32.87
C ARG A 118 7.78 25.82 -31.67
N ARG A 119 7.10 26.98 -31.71
CA ARG A 119 6.21 27.42 -30.63
C ARG A 119 5.08 26.43 -30.43
N ASN A 120 4.45 25.98 -31.53
CA ASN A 120 3.34 25.04 -31.47
C ASN A 120 3.78 23.68 -30.94
N ALA A 121 4.96 23.17 -31.33
CA ALA A 121 5.51 21.93 -30.80
C ALA A 121 5.76 22.02 -29.28
N ILE A 122 6.42 23.09 -28.83
CA ILE A 122 6.68 23.32 -27.40
C ILE A 122 5.35 23.44 -26.62
N VAL A 123 4.42 24.25 -27.12
CA VAL A 123 3.10 24.44 -26.50
C VAL A 123 2.33 23.11 -26.44
N ALA A 124 2.37 22.30 -27.51
CA ALA A 124 1.69 21.01 -27.54
C ALA A 124 2.21 20.06 -26.45
N VAL A 125 3.53 19.95 -26.28
CA VAL A 125 4.08 19.08 -25.22
C VAL A 125 3.88 19.66 -23.83
N VAL A 126 3.94 20.97 -23.65
CA VAL A 126 3.61 21.61 -22.36
C VAL A 126 2.15 21.34 -22.00
N LEU A 127 1.21 21.55 -22.93
CA LEU A 127 -0.21 21.28 -22.73
C LEU A 127 -0.50 19.80 -22.47
N LEU A 128 0.16 18.90 -23.20
CA LEU A 128 0.07 17.45 -22.99
C LEU A 128 0.55 17.08 -21.59
N THR A 129 1.73 17.57 -21.19
CA THR A 129 2.32 17.31 -19.88
C THR A 129 1.43 17.83 -18.77
N LEU A 130 0.93 19.06 -18.90
CA LEU A 130 0.00 19.65 -17.94
C LEU A 130 -1.30 18.87 -17.83
N ASN A 131 -1.88 18.42 -18.96
CA ASN A 131 -3.09 17.60 -18.95
C ASN A 131 -2.84 16.26 -18.25
N LEU A 132 -1.72 15.59 -18.55
CA LEU A 132 -1.38 14.30 -17.96
C LEU A 132 -1.10 14.41 -16.46
N VAL A 133 -0.43 15.48 -16.02
CA VAL A 133 -0.21 15.75 -14.59
C VAL A 133 -1.54 16.08 -13.90
N ALA A 134 -2.38 16.94 -14.49
CA ALA A 134 -3.69 17.26 -13.96
C ALA A 134 -4.59 16.01 -13.84
N LEU A 135 -4.56 15.14 -14.85
CA LEU A 135 -5.27 13.86 -14.84
C LEU A 135 -4.81 12.97 -13.68
N ASN A 136 -3.48 12.87 -13.45
CA ASN A 136 -2.94 12.10 -12.33
C ASN A 136 -3.36 12.67 -10.98
N LEU A 137 -3.29 14.00 -10.81
CA LEU A 137 -3.70 14.66 -9.56
C LEU A 137 -5.20 14.53 -9.29
N TRP A 138 -6.03 14.59 -10.33
CA TRP A 138 -7.47 14.40 -10.23
C TRP A 138 -7.87 12.95 -9.93
N LEU A 139 -7.06 11.98 -10.40
CA LEU A 139 -7.27 10.56 -10.16
C LEU A 139 -6.70 10.10 -8.80
N PHE A 140 -5.80 10.88 -8.19
CA PHE A 140 -5.22 10.59 -6.88
C PHE A 140 -6.24 10.48 -5.73
N PRO A 141 -7.25 11.35 -5.58
CA PRO A 141 -8.28 11.19 -4.56
C PRO A 141 -9.38 10.17 -4.93
N ARG A 142 -9.49 9.78 -6.21
CA ARG A 142 -10.53 8.86 -6.67
C ARG A 142 -10.11 7.42 -6.41
N THR A 143 -10.68 6.81 -5.37
CA THR A 143 -10.46 5.42 -4.95
C THR A 143 -11.37 4.40 -5.64
N GLY A 144 -12.25 4.84 -6.55
CA GLY A 144 -13.41 4.05 -6.99
C GLY A 144 -13.28 3.21 -8.26
N ILE A 145 -12.17 3.25 -9.01
CA ILE A 145 -12.00 2.42 -10.23
C ILE A 145 -10.85 1.44 -10.02
N ARG A 146 -11.16 0.38 -9.27
CA ARG A 146 -10.27 -0.77 -9.09
C ARG A 146 -10.74 -1.88 -10.00
N VAL A 147 -9.85 -2.40 -10.84
CA VAL A 147 -10.13 -3.61 -11.64
C VAL A 147 -9.39 -4.75 -10.97
N ASP A 148 -10.11 -5.51 -10.13
CA ASP A 148 -9.53 -6.65 -9.43
C ASP A 148 -9.31 -7.80 -10.42
N LEU A 149 -8.03 -8.04 -10.74
CA LEU A 149 -7.54 -9.11 -11.61
C LEU A 149 -6.82 -10.20 -10.80
N THR A 150 -6.99 -10.22 -9.47
CA THR A 150 -6.38 -11.24 -8.62
C THR A 150 -6.88 -12.64 -9.02
N GLU A 151 -5.94 -13.51 -9.38
CA GLU A 151 -6.18 -14.89 -9.82
C GLU A 151 -6.75 -15.78 -8.69
N GLN A 152 -6.75 -15.29 -7.44
CA GLN A 152 -7.19 -16.04 -6.26
C GLN A 152 -8.30 -15.40 -5.43
N ARG A 153 -8.90 -14.27 -5.82
CA ARG A 153 -9.98 -13.68 -5.01
C ARG A 153 -9.60 -13.54 -3.52
N GLU A 154 -8.33 -13.24 -3.20
CA GLU A 154 -7.86 -13.26 -1.79
C GLU A 154 -8.56 -12.20 -0.90
N TYR A 155 -9.18 -11.18 -1.51
CA TYR A 155 -10.04 -10.19 -0.85
C TYR A 155 -11.48 -10.23 -1.41
N THR A 156 -11.89 -11.36 -1.99
CA THR A 156 -13.31 -11.61 -2.22
C THR A 156 -13.67 -12.73 -1.28
N LEU A 157 -14.29 -12.35 -0.17
CA LEU A 157 -15.09 -13.23 0.68
C LEU A 157 -15.58 -14.46 -0.09
N SER A 158 -15.20 -15.64 0.38
CA SER A 158 -15.63 -16.89 -0.26
C SER A 158 -17.16 -16.89 -0.38
N GLN A 159 -17.72 -17.46 -1.46
CA GLN A 159 -19.18 -17.50 -1.63
C GLN A 159 -19.91 -18.09 -0.42
N PRO A 160 -19.40 -19.16 0.23
CA PRO A 160 -19.97 -19.65 1.49
C PRO A 160 -19.98 -18.60 2.59
N THR A 161 -18.90 -17.83 2.75
CA THR A 161 -18.83 -16.78 3.76
C THR A 161 -19.81 -15.65 3.47
N LYS A 162 -20.04 -15.27 2.20
CA LYS A 162 -21.06 -14.28 1.84
C LYS A 162 -22.48 -14.76 2.11
N GLU A 163 -22.76 -16.04 1.87
CA GLU A 163 -24.06 -16.63 2.19
C GLU A 163 -24.30 -16.67 3.70
N ILE A 164 -23.29 -17.04 4.49
CA ILE A 164 -23.38 -16.98 5.95
C ILE A 164 -23.61 -15.53 6.40
N LEU A 165 -22.81 -14.59 5.88
CA LEU A 165 -22.89 -13.17 6.22
C LEU A 165 -24.23 -12.53 5.83
N GLY A 166 -24.81 -12.96 4.70
CA GLY A 166 -26.11 -12.49 4.22
C GLY A 166 -27.31 -13.10 4.96
N ASN A 167 -27.11 -14.25 5.63
CA ASN A 167 -28.14 -14.92 6.42
C ASN A 167 -28.09 -14.59 7.92
N LEU A 168 -27.26 -13.63 8.35
CA LEU A 168 -27.28 -13.18 9.74
C LEU A 168 -28.59 -12.45 10.05
N SER A 169 -29.38 -13.04 10.94
CA SER A 169 -30.63 -12.47 11.45
C SER A 169 -30.43 -11.54 12.65
N GLU A 170 -29.24 -11.53 13.27
CA GLU A 170 -28.88 -10.67 14.39
C GLU A 170 -27.57 -9.92 14.12
N PRO A 171 -27.42 -8.68 14.63
CA PRO A 171 -26.19 -7.92 14.45
C PRO A 171 -25.02 -8.58 15.20
N LEU A 172 -23.96 -8.92 14.47
CA LEU A 172 -22.74 -9.50 15.01
C LEU A 172 -21.72 -8.39 15.26
N LEU A 173 -21.40 -8.16 16.53
CA LEU A 173 -20.30 -7.29 16.93
C LEU A 173 -18.98 -8.06 16.91
N ILE A 174 -18.06 -7.67 16.04
CA ILE A 174 -16.68 -8.18 16.02
C ILE A 174 -15.78 -7.10 16.64
N ARG A 175 -15.30 -7.35 17.86
CA ARG A 175 -14.34 -6.47 18.55
C ARG A 175 -12.93 -7.05 18.40
N ALA A 176 -12.06 -6.34 17.69
CA ALA A 176 -10.71 -6.76 17.37
C ALA A 176 -9.67 -5.96 18.17
N TYR A 177 -8.85 -6.67 18.95
CA TYR A 177 -7.81 -6.07 19.78
C TYR A 177 -6.45 -6.19 19.08
N PHE A 178 -5.94 -5.07 18.55
CA PHE A 178 -4.63 -5.02 17.90
C PHE A 178 -3.74 -4.01 18.60
N SER A 179 -2.56 -4.43 19.05
CA SER A 179 -1.57 -3.50 19.58
C SER A 179 -0.71 -2.92 18.45
N GLU A 180 -0.58 -1.60 18.37
CA GLU A 180 0.30 -0.95 17.38
C GLU A 180 1.80 -1.22 17.65
N ARG A 181 2.16 -1.65 18.86
CA ARG A 181 3.54 -2.00 19.27
C ARG A 181 3.85 -3.49 19.13
N THR A 182 3.25 -4.16 18.17
CA THR A 182 3.49 -5.59 17.90
C THR A 182 4.84 -5.79 17.18
N HIS A 183 5.48 -6.96 17.36
CA HIS A 183 6.76 -7.32 16.73
C HIS A 183 6.81 -6.93 15.24
N PRO A 184 7.94 -6.44 14.68
CA PRO A 184 8.04 -6.00 13.27
C PRO A 184 7.58 -7.03 12.23
N LEU A 185 7.66 -8.32 12.57
CA LEU A 185 7.16 -9.44 11.74
C LEU A 185 5.64 -9.50 11.61
N LEU A 186 4.90 -8.90 12.55
CA LEU A 186 3.43 -8.89 12.60
C LEU A 186 2.83 -7.55 12.11
N SER A 187 3.65 -6.49 12.03
CA SER A 187 3.28 -5.18 11.47
C SER A 187 2.57 -5.24 10.10
N PRO A 188 3.02 -6.05 9.12
CA PRO A 188 2.31 -6.16 7.84
C PRO A 188 1.01 -6.99 7.90
N LEU A 189 0.79 -7.77 8.95
CA LEU A 189 -0.38 -8.66 9.07
C LEU A 189 -1.62 -7.93 9.60
N VAL A 190 -1.45 -7.00 10.55
CA VAL A 190 -2.54 -6.21 11.15
C VAL A 190 -3.40 -5.48 10.10
N PRO A 191 -2.84 -4.72 9.14
CA PRO A 191 -3.65 -4.06 8.12
C PRO A 191 -4.39 -5.07 7.23
N ARG A 192 -3.78 -6.22 6.91
CA ARG A 192 -4.44 -7.29 6.12
C ARG A 192 -5.68 -7.84 6.83
N ILE A 193 -5.57 -8.16 8.12
CA ILE A 193 -6.71 -8.67 8.90
C ILE A 193 -7.79 -7.60 9.03
N THR A 194 -7.38 -6.36 9.27
CA THR A 194 -8.30 -5.22 9.40
C THR A 194 -9.11 -4.99 8.13
N ASP A 195 -8.45 -5.03 6.98
CA ASP A 195 -9.09 -4.83 5.69
C ASP A 195 -10.07 -5.98 5.37
N MET A 196 -9.70 -7.22 5.70
CA MET A 196 -10.60 -8.37 5.58
C MET A 196 -11.87 -8.22 6.46
N LEU A 197 -11.71 -7.81 7.72
CA LEU A 197 -12.85 -7.59 8.62
C LEU A 197 -13.77 -6.44 8.15
N LYS A 198 -13.20 -5.39 7.55
CA LYS A 198 -13.98 -4.31 6.93
C LYS A 198 -14.81 -4.82 5.76
N GLU A 199 -14.26 -5.71 4.93
CA GLU A 199 -15.05 -6.32 3.86
C GLU A 199 -16.21 -7.18 4.39
N TYR A 200 -16.05 -7.84 5.54
CA TYR A 200 -17.14 -8.59 6.18
C TYR A 200 -18.26 -7.64 6.63
N ALA A 201 -17.91 -6.48 7.20
CA ALA A 201 -18.86 -5.43 7.54
C ALA A 201 -19.61 -4.90 6.32
N VAL A 202 -18.90 -4.67 5.20
CA VAL A 202 -19.51 -4.19 3.95
C VAL A 202 -20.40 -5.26 3.30
N ALA A 203 -19.96 -6.52 3.26
CA ALA A 203 -20.69 -7.61 2.60
C ALA A 203 -21.95 -8.06 3.37
N SER A 204 -21.96 -7.89 4.69
CA SER A 204 -23.14 -8.19 5.53
C SER A 204 -24.22 -7.11 5.49
N GLY A 205 -24.04 -6.03 4.70
CA GLY A 205 -25.05 -4.97 4.57
C GLY A 205 -25.30 -4.17 5.84
N GLY A 206 -24.37 -4.19 6.80
CA GLY A 206 -24.48 -3.50 8.09
C GLY A 206 -24.83 -4.40 9.28
N ASN A 207 -25.05 -5.71 9.07
CA ASN A 207 -25.27 -6.65 10.18
C ASN A 207 -23.99 -7.04 10.93
N VAL A 208 -22.81 -6.75 10.39
CA VAL A 208 -21.54 -6.90 11.12
C VAL A 208 -21.00 -5.52 11.52
N VAL A 209 -20.92 -5.29 12.82
CA VAL A 209 -20.34 -4.07 13.41
C VAL A 209 -18.90 -4.38 13.81
N LEU A 210 -17.95 -3.61 13.29
CA LEU A 210 -16.52 -3.79 13.58
C LEU A 210 -16.04 -2.71 14.55
N GLU A 211 -15.51 -3.12 15.69
CA GLU A 211 -14.82 -2.23 16.64
C GLU A 211 -13.35 -2.63 16.76
N ILE A 212 -12.45 -1.72 16.39
CA ILE A 212 -11.01 -1.93 16.50
C ILE A 212 -10.53 -1.18 17.74
N VAL A 213 -9.92 -1.92 18.68
CA VAL A 213 -9.46 -1.37 19.96
C VAL A 213 -7.96 -1.63 20.10
N ASP A 214 -7.18 -0.59 20.42
CA ASP A 214 -5.78 -0.74 20.79
C ASP A 214 -5.67 -0.88 22.32
N PRO A 215 -5.38 -2.08 22.85
CA PRO A 215 -5.25 -2.28 24.30
C PRO A 215 -4.00 -1.59 24.87
N ALA A 216 -2.99 -1.24 24.06
CA ALA A 216 -1.77 -0.59 24.55
C ALA A 216 -1.95 0.91 24.86
N GLN A 217 -3.01 1.54 24.34
CA GLN A 217 -3.31 2.95 24.58
C GLN A 217 -4.23 3.16 25.79
N ASN A 218 -5.01 2.15 26.18
CA ASN A 218 -5.99 2.24 27.27
C ASN A 218 -5.87 1.04 28.24
N PRO A 219 -5.24 1.21 29.42
CA PRO A 219 -5.07 0.12 30.39
C PRO A 219 -6.41 -0.43 30.94
N ASP A 220 -7.48 0.36 30.91
CA ASP A 220 -8.82 -0.05 31.33
C ASP A 220 -9.44 -1.07 30.35
N LEU A 221 -9.21 -0.90 29.04
CA LEU A 221 -9.69 -1.82 28.01
C LEU A 221 -8.87 -3.12 27.95
N GLU A 222 -7.58 -3.06 28.32
CA GLU A 222 -6.74 -4.24 28.51
C GLU A 222 -7.22 -5.08 29.71
N ALA A 223 -7.61 -4.42 30.81
CA ALA A 223 -8.19 -5.09 31.97
C ALA A 223 -9.56 -5.71 31.66
N GLU A 224 -10.43 -5.01 30.91
CA GLU A 224 -11.73 -5.54 30.46
C GLU A 224 -11.54 -6.75 29.52
N ALA A 225 -10.61 -6.68 28.57
CA ALA A 225 -10.30 -7.78 27.66
C ALA A 225 -9.82 -9.03 28.39
N ASN A 226 -8.99 -8.87 29.42
CA ASN A 226 -8.43 -9.99 30.19
C ASN A 226 -9.45 -10.57 31.19
N GLN A 227 -10.25 -9.73 31.84
CA GLN A 227 -11.19 -10.15 32.89
C GLN A 227 -12.52 -10.65 32.32
N SER A 228 -13.11 -9.94 31.35
CA SER A 228 -14.42 -10.28 30.79
C SER A 228 -14.33 -11.28 29.64
N TYR A 229 -13.28 -11.18 28.81
CA TYR A 229 -13.14 -11.96 27.58
C TYR A 229 -11.99 -12.97 27.60
N GLY A 230 -11.17 -13.00 28.66
CA GLY A 230 -10.06 -13.93 28.81
C GLY A 230 -8.93 -13.77 27.79
N ILE A 231 -8.89 -12.63 27.08
CA ILE A 231 -7.89 -12.35 26.05
C ILE A 231 -6.59 -11.96 26.75
N ARG A 232 -5.61 -12.86 26.71
CA ARG A 232 -4.28 -12.64 27.29
C ARG A 232 -3.27 -12.29 26.20
N PRO A 233 -2.27 -11.43 26.51
CA PRO A 233 -1.18 -11.19 25.58
C PRO A 233 -0.46 -12.51 25.30
N THR A 234 -0.44 -12.93 24.04
CA THR A 234 0.28 -14.11 23.59
C THR A 234 1.75 -13.75 23.35
N PRO A 235 2.69 -14.24 24.17
CA PRO A 235 4.11 -13.95 23.95
C PRO A 235 4.58 -14.61 22.66
N PHE A 236 5.22 -13.83 21.80
CA PHE A 236 5.73 -14.33 20.53
C PHE A 236 7.07 -15.07 20.76
N PRO A 237 7.19 -16.37 20.43
CA PRO A 237 8.43 -17.11 20.60
C PRO A 237 9.51 -16.54 19.67
N GLY A 238 10.49 -15.82 20.24
CA GLY A 238 11.60 -15.22 19.48
C GLY A 238 11.80 -13.72 19.70
N GLY A 239 10.88 -13.04 20.39
CA GLY A 239 11.06 -11.64 20.78
C GLY A 239 11.99 -11.50 21.97
N ARG A 240 13.23 -11.03 21.76
CA ARG A 240 14.10 -10.58 22.85
C ARG A 240 13.60 -9.20 23.33
N GLY A 241 12.53 -9.19 24.12
CA GLY A 241 11.84 -7.98 24.58
C GLY A 241 11.35 -8.12 26.02
N ALA A 242 12.11 -7.52 26.94
CA ALA A 242 11.88 -7.29 28.36
C ALA A 242 10.47 -7.59 28.94
N THR A 243 10.31 -8.76 29.56
CA THR A 243 9.32 -8.98 30.63
C THR A 243 10.04 -8.94 31.99
N ASN A 244 10.37 -7.73 32.47
CA ASN A 244 10.73 -7.50 33.86
C ASN A 244 9.81 -6.39 34.42
N ARG A 245 8.61 -6.79 34.83
CA ARG A 245 7.86 -6.10 35.89
C ARG A 245 7.63 -7.12 37.00
N PRO A 246 8.18 -6.95 38.21
CA PRO A 246 7.81 -7.79 39.33
C PRO A 246 6.36 -7.47 39.70
N SER A 247 5.51 -8.50 39.65
CA SER A 247 4.16 -8.48 40.22
C SER A 247 4.27 -8.32 41.75
N SER A 248 4.01 -7.11 42.24
CA SER A 248 3.86 -6.82 43.66
C SER A 248 2.47 -7.23 44.13
N THR A 249 2.33 -8.49 44.57
CA THR A 249 1.29 -8.89 45.52
C THR A 249 1.86 -9.98 46.43
N PRO A 250 2.09 -9.71 47.72
CA PRO A 250 2.39 -10.76 48.68
C PRO A 250 1.05 -11.36 49.11
N ILE A 251 0.70 -12.54 48.61
CA ILE A 251 -0.40 -13.32 49.20
C ILE A 251 0.22 -14.19 50.28
N SER A 252 -0.06 -13.77 51.51
CA SER A 252 0.13 -14.49 52.75
C SER A 252 -0.30 -15.95 52.64
N THR A 253 0.52 -16.80 53.23
CA THR A 253 0.22 -18.11 53.83
C THR A 253 -1.21 -18.19 54.40
N SER A 254 -1.92 -19.29 54.13
CA SER A 254 -2.61 -20.16 55.11
C SER A 254 -3.89 -20.83 54.55
N CYS A 255 -4.13 -22.05 55.03
CA CYS A 255 -5.34 -22.88 54.99
C CYS A 255 -5.72 -23.48 53.63
N CYS A 256 -5.47 -24.77 53.39
CA CYS A 256 -6.10 -25.95 54.02
C CYS A 256 -7.61 -26.04 53.74
N ASP A 257 -7.94 -27.14 53.09
CA ASP A 257 -9.20 -27.90 53.13
C ASP A 257 -10.29 -27.72 52.05
N MET A 258 -10.71 -28.90 51.60
CA MET A 258 -12.01 -29.29 51.05
C MET A 258 -12.53 -28.79 49.67
N ALA A 259 -12.58 -29.78 48.77
CA ALA A 259 -13.83 -30.33 48.23
C ALA A 259 -14.43 -29.73 46.92
N THR A 260 -14.27 -30.55 45.86
CA THR A 260 -15.39 -31.07 45.03
C THR A 260 -15.71 -30.41 43.67
N ARG A 261 -15.47 -31.22 42.61
CA ARG A 261 -16.14 -31.30 41.28
C ARG A 261 -15.93 -30.15 40.28
N ALA A 262 -15.89 -30.35 38.96
CA ALA A 262 -15.61 -31.46 38.04
C ALA A 262 -15.79 -30.88 36.62
N ARG A 263 -14.79 -31.07 35.72
CA ARG A 263 -14.84 -31.31 34.25
C ARG A 263 -15.70 -30.33 33.38
N TYR A 264 -15.33 -29.97 32.15
CA TYR A 264 -15.13 -30.87 31.01
C TYR A 264 -14.04 -30.37 30.04
N SER A 265 -13.17 -31.30 29.68
CA SER A 265 -12.27 -31.29 28.52
C SER A 265 -12.90 -32.13 27.41
N ILE A 266 -12.95 -31.63 26.18
CA ILE A 266 -13.09 -32.48 24.98
C ILE A 266 -12.08 -31.99 23.93
N PHE A 267 -11.12 -32.87 23.67
CA PHE A 267 -10.30 -32.96 22.47
C PHE A 267 -11.13 -33.58 21.33
N ALA A 268 -10.99 -33.09 20.11
CA ALA A 268 -11.23 -33.85 18.88
C ALA A 268 -10.31 -33.24 17.79
N THR A 269 -9.19 -33.92 17.51
CA THR A 269 -8.87 -34.74 16.30
C THR A 269 -8.50 -33.90 15.09
#